data_AF-A0A317ZLS7-F1
#
_entry.id   AF-A0A317ZLS7-F1
#
_cell.length_a   1.000
_cell.length_b   1.000
_cell.length_c   1.000
_cell.angle_alpha   90.00
_cell.angle_beta   90.00
_cell.angle_gamma   90.00
#
_symmetry.space_group_name_H-M   'P 1'
#
loop_
_entity.id
_entity.type
_entity.pdbx_description
1 polymer ?
#
loop_
_entity_poly.entity_id
_entity_poly.type
_entity_poly.pdbx_seq_one_letter_code
_entity_poly.pdbx_strand_id
1 'polypeptide(L)'
;MEVNSESIHGSGPSPYEMPDWGRYTTKPGKLYAHVFHWPKSGKLTIADPAMQVQKVYLLADARKTPLQTTKTQDGWTITLPETTPDAAATVIAIEADK
;
A
#
# COMPACT_ATOMS: atom_id res chain seq x y z
N MET A 1 -15.07 12.18 -7.88
CA MET A 1 -14.64 10.85 -7.42
C MET A 1 -13.74 10.21 -8.48
N GLU A 2 -12.58 10.80 -8.77
CA GLU A 2 -11.73 10.40 -9.92
C GLU A 2 -10.36 9.83 -9.53
N VAL A 3 -9.93 10.04 -8.28
CA VAL A 3 -8.55 9.76 -7.86
C VAL A 3 -8.30 8.25 -7.67
N ASN A 4 -9.34 7.47 -7.39
CA ASN A 4 -9.23 6.02 -7.11
C ASN A 4 -9.70 5.15 -8.30
N SER A 5 -10.09 5.75 -9.43
CA SER A 5 -10.55 4.99 -10.60
C SER A 5 -9.45 4.09 -11.18
N GLU A 6 -8.18 4.48 -11.01
CA GLU A 6 -7.05 3.67 -11.42
C GLU A 6 -6.92 2.36 -10.66
N SER A 7 -7.35 2.24 -9.39
CA SER A 7 -7.24 0.99 -8.64
C SER A 7 -8.38 0.00 -8.92
N ILE A 8 -9.29 0.35 -9.83
CA ILE A 8 -10.50 -0.43 -10.13
C ILE A 8 -10.54 -0.84 -11.61
N HIS A 9 -10.11 0.01 -12.54
CA HIS A 9 -10.06 -0.36 -13.96
C HIS A 9 -8.82 -1.20 -14.29
N GLY A 10 -9.01 -2.52 -14.40
CA GLY A 10 -7.96 -3.48 -14.81
C GLY A 10 -7.28 -4.22 -13.65
N SER A 11 -7.73 -4.02 -12.41
CA SER A 11 -7.22 -4.73 -11.25
C SER A 11 -7.95 -6.06 -11.05
N GLY A 12 -7.20 -7.17 -11.13
CA GLY A 12 -7.70 -8.51 -10.79
C GLY A 12 -7.76 -8.73 -9.27
N PRO A 13 -8.40 -9.81 -8.81
CA PRO A 13 -8.35 -10.21 -7.40
C PRO A 13 -6.89 -10.38 -7.00
N SER A 14 -6.47 -9.63 -5.99
CA SER A 14 -5.12 -9.73 -5.46
C SER A 14 -4.98 -11.10 -4.76
N PRO A 15 -3.92 -11.88 -5.01
CA PRO A 15 -3.69 -13.16 -4.32
C PRO A 15 -3.28 -12.99 -2.85
N TYR A 16 -3.26 -11.76 -2.34
CA TYR A 16 -2.94 -11.45 -0.95
C TYR A 16 -4.17 -11.60 -0.06
N GLU A 17 -3.96 -12.16 1.13
CA GLU A 17 -4.98 -12.19 2.17
C GLU A 17 -5.49 -10.77 2.46
N MET A 18 -6.80 -10.64 2.61
CA MET A 18 -7.44 -9.35 2.86
C MET A 18 -7.05 -8.90 4.28
N PRO A 19 -6.28 -7.81 4.42
CA PRO A 19 -5.87 -7.36 5.73
C PRO A 19 -7.05 -6.72 6.47
N ASP A 20 -7.12 -6.88 7.79
CA ASP A 20 -8.19 -6.26 8.61
C ASP A 20 -8.28 -4.74 8.47
N TRP A 21 -7.14 -4.09 8.16
CA TRP A 21 -7.09 -2.64 8.00
C TRP A 21 -7.54 -2.16 6.62
N GLY A 22 -7.68 -3.05 5.63
CA GLY A 22 -8.24 -2.66 4.35
C GLY A 22 -8.11 -3.65 3.19
N ARG A 23 -7.67 -3.18 2.02
CA ARG A 23 -7.62 -4.00 0.80
C ARG A 23 -6.40 -3.75 -0.05
N TYR A 24 -6.04 -4.76 -0.83
CA TYR A 24 -5.00 -4.66 -1.84
C TYR A 24 -5.59 -4.73 -3.25
N THR A 25 -5.08 -3.92 -4.15
CA THR A 25 -5.35 -4.00 -5.60
C THR A 25 -4.01 -3.97 -6.34
N THR A 26 -3.83 -4.83 -7.33
CA THR A 26 -2.59 -4.91 -8.11
C THR A 26 -2.76 -4.32 -9.51
N LYS A 27 -1.64 -3.86 -10.05
CA LYS A 27 -1.38 -3.57 -11.46
C LYS A 27 -0.03 -4.18 -11.84
N PRO A 28 0.28 -4.38 -13.13
CA PRO A 28 1.61 -4.78 -13.57
C PRO A 28 2.68 -3.86 -12.97
N GLY A 29 3.67 -4.42 -12.26
CA GLY A 29 4.73 -3.68 -11.55
C GLY A 29 4.32 -2.86 -10.31
N LYS A 30 3.04 -2.86 -9.90
CA LYS A 30 2.56 -2.02 -8.77
C LYS A 30 1.50 -2.71 -7.91
N LEU A 31 1.65 -2.61 -6.60
CA LEU A 31 0.64 -2.97 -5.60
C LEU A 31 0.10 -1.70 -4.95
N TYR A 32 -1.22 -1.60 -4.81
CA TYR A 32 -1.88 -0.50 -4.11
C TYR A 32 -2.57 -1.05 -2.87
N ALA A 33 -2.22 -0.49 -1.71
CA ALA A 33 -2.84 -0.80 -0.43
C ALA A 33 -3.82 0.32 -0.06
N HIS A 34 -5.10 -0.01 -0.07
CA HIS A 34 -6.20 0.85 0.35
C HIS A 34 -6.39 0.70 1.84
N VAL A 35 -5.94 1.70 2.60
CA VAL A 35 -6.04 1.72 4.05
C VAL A 35 -7.36 2.38 4.45
N PHE A 36 -8.34 1.56 4.83
CA PHE A 36 -9.63 2.04 5.34
C PHE A 36 -9.56 2.31 6.85
N HIS A 37 -8.79 1.49 7.58
CA HIS A 37 -8.54 1.66 9.01
C HIS A 37 -7.06 1.93 9.23
N TRP A 38 -6.71 3.20 9.48
CA TRP A 38 -5.33 3.56 9.77
C TRP A 38 -4.87 2.89 11.07
N PRO A 39 -3.83 2.03 11.03
CA PRO A 39 -3.38 1.34 12.23
C PRO A 39 -2.76 2.35 13.21
N LYS A 40 -3.23 2.36 14.46
CA LYS A 40 -2.67 3.21 15.53
C LYS A 40 -1.20 2.92 15.82
N SER A 41 -0.72 1.73 15.47
CA SER A 41 0.69 1.34 15.56
C SER A 41 1.58 2.06 14.53
N GLY A 42 1.01 2.74 13.53
CA GLY A 42 1.74 3.36 12.44
C GLY A 42 2.51 2.36 11.59
N LYS A 43 2.12 1.09 11.59
CA LYS A 43 2.81 0.01 10.87
C LYS A 43 1.81 -0.84 10.11
N LEU A 44 2.17 -1.17 8.88
CA LEU A 44 1.36 -1.94 7.96
C LEU A 44 2.20 -3.07 7.38
N THR A 45 1.80 -4.30 7.65
CA THR A 45 2.49 -5.50 7.18
C THR A 45 1.85 -6.07 5.92
N ILE A 46 2.70 -6.41 4.96
CA ILE A 46 2.39 -7.12 3.74
C ILE A 46 3.00 -8.51 3.89
N ALA A 47 2.15 -9.54 3.95
CA ALA A 47 2.56 -10.93 3.98
C ALA A 47 2.91 -11.43 2.57
N ASP A 48 3.98 -10.87 1.98
CA ASP A 48 4.55 -11.36 0.72
C ASP A 48 6.09 -11.37 0.80
N PRO A 49 6.69 -12.53 1.11
CA PRO A 49 8.16 -12.67 1.18
C PRO A 49 8.83 -12.68 -0.20
N ALA A 50 8.07 -12.98 -1.27
CA ALA A 50 8.57 -12.99 -2.64
C ALA A 50 8.55 -11.59 -3.28
N MET A 51 7.74 -10.67 -2.77
CA MET A 51 7.72 -9.28 -3.22
C MET A 51 9.06 -8.59 -2.99
N GLN A 52 9.56 -7.91 -4.01
CA GLN A 52 10.70 -7.02 -3.89
C GLN A 52 10.23 -5.57 -4.00
N VAL A 53 10.06 -4.93 -2.85
CA VAL A 53 9.67 -3.54 -2.76
C VAL A 53 10.83 -2.65 -3.20
N GLN A 54 10.65 -1.91 -4.29
CA GLN A 54 11.60 -0.89 -4.74
C GLN A 54 11.29 0.47 -4.13
N LYS A 55 10.00 0.84 -4.09
CA LYS A 55 9.56 2.14 -3.60
C LYS A 55 8.16 2.05 -3.03
N VAL A 56 7.94 2.72 -1.89
CA VAL A 56 6.61 2.86 -1.30
C VAL A 56 6.35 4.32 -1.05
N TYR A 57 5.16 4.80 -1.43
CA TYR A 57 4.76 6.18 -1.21
C TYR A 57 3.25 6.26 -1.07
N LEU A 58 2.79 7.34 -0.44
CA LEU A 58 1.37 7.66 -0.42
C LEU A 58 0.96 8.16 -1.80
N LEU A 59 -0.05 7.56 -2.40
CA LEU A 59 -0.57 7.98 -3.70
C LEU A 59 -1.15 9.40 -3.63
N ALA A 60 -1.71 9.77 -2.48
CA ALA A 60 -2.20 11.11 -2.18
C ALA A 60 -1.09 12.14 -1.94
N ASP A 61 0.15 11.70 -1.66
CA ASP A 61 1.26 12.63 -1.46
C ASP A 61 1.78 13.13 -2.81
N ALA A 62 1.55 14.41 -3.09
CA ALA A 62 2.01 15.05 -4.33
C ALA A 62 3.54 14.97 -4.50
N ARG A 63 4.28 14.91 -3.38
CA ARG A 63 5.75 14.79 -3.38
C ARG A 63 6.24 13.36 -3.59
N LYS A 64 5.35 12.36 -3.51
CA LYS A 64 5.66 10.92 -3.59
C LYS A 64 6.84 10.55 -2.70
N THR A 65 6.82 11.07 -1.48
CA THR A 65 7.87 10.90 -0.47
C THR A 65 7.98 9.41 -0.16
N PRO A 66 9.18 8.82 -0.27
CA PRO A 66 9.35 7.41 0.04
C PRO A 66 9.08 7.15 1.52
N LEU A 67 8.19 6.20 1.79
CA LEU A 67 7.93 5.70 3.14
C LEU A 67 9.02 4.72 3.56
N GLN A 68 9.25 4.64 4.86
CA GLN A 68 10.20 3.67 5.39
C GLN A 68 9.59 2.27 5.34
N THR A 69 10.34 1.33 4.76
CA THR A 69 9.96 -0.08 4.66
C THR A 69 11.03 -0.98 5.21
N THR A 70 10.61 -2.04 5.89
CA THR A 70 11.49 -3.04 6.49
C THR A 70 11.09 -4.41 5.99
N LYS A 71 12.01 -5.13 5.36
CA LYS A 71 11.79 -6.52 4.95
C LYS A 71 11.82 -7.42 6.19
N THR A 72 10.82 -8.28 6.33
CA THR A 72 10.72 -9.31 7.36
C THR A 72 10.78 -10.70 6.71
N GLN A 73 10.85 -11.76 7.52
CA GLN A 73 10.88 -13.13 7.00
C GLN A 73 9.57 -13.50 6.29
N ASP A 74 8.45 -12.96 6.77
CA ASP A 74 7.11 -13.21 6.24
C ASP A 74 6.67 -12.19 5.17
N GLY A 75 7.49 -11.16 4.88
CA GLY A 75 7.18 -10.16 3.87
C GLY A 75 7.79 -8.77 4.12
N TRP A 76 6.95 -7.74 4.16
CA TRP A 76 7.37 -6.35 4.30
C TRP A 76 6.54 -5.60 5.34
N THR A 77 7.19 -4.78 6.14
CA THR A 77 6.53 -3.84 7.07
C THR A 77 6.76 -2.43 6.57
N ILE A 78 5.68 -1.69 6.32
CA ILE A 78 5.69 -0.28 5.95
C ILE A 78 5.40 0.54 7.20
N THR A 79 6.28 1.48 7.51
CA THR A 79 6.05 2.47 8.55
C THR A 79 5.27 3.63 7.96
N LEU A 80 4.08 3.84 8.51
CA LEU A 80 3.19 4.93 8.15
C LEU A 80 3.50 6.17 9.00
N PRO A 81 3.31 7.38 8.45
CA PRO A 81 3.41 8.59 9.25
C PRO A 81 2.28 8.64 10.30
N GLU A 82 2.58 9.22 11.46
CA GLU A 82 1.60 9.40 12.54
C GLU A 82 0.46 10.36 12.13
N THR A 83 0.74 11.26 11.19
CA THR A 83 -0.24 12.20 10.64
C THR A 83 -0.84 11.61 9.36
N THR A 84 -2.10 11.19 9.41
CA THR A 84 -2.86 10.76 8.22
C THR A 84 -3.09 11.99 7.33
N PRO A 85 -2.50 12.08 6.13
CA PRO A 85 -2.56 13.30 5.33
C PRO A 85 -3.92 13.57 4.70
N ASP A 86 -4.84 12.60 4.67
CA ASP A 86 -6.20 12.84 4.18
C ASP A 86 -7.19 11.79 4.76
N ALA A 87 -8.31 12.26 5.31
CA ALA A 87 -9.22 11.46 6.14
C ALA A 87 -10.18 10.55 5.33
N ALA A 88 -10.21 10.64 3.99
CA ALA A 88 -11.25 9.98 3.20
C ALA A 88 -10.84 8.64 2.57
N ALA A 89 -9.57 8.45 2.17
CA ALA A 89 -9.04 7.19 1.65
C ALA A 89 -7.52 7.30 1.45
N THR A 90 -6.73 6.70 2.33
CA THR A 90 -5.27 6.67 2.12
C THR A 90 -4.88 5.45 1.30
N VAL A 91 -4.39 5.70 0.09
CA VAL A 91 -3.86 4.67 -0.79
C VAL A 91 -2.33 4.72 -0.77
N ILE A 92 -1.70 3.61 -0.45
CA ILE A 92 -0.25 3.46 -0.50
C ILE A 92 0.10 2.72 -1.79
N ALA A 93 0.92 3.34 -2.64
CA ALA A 93 1.46 2.71 -3.82
C ALA A 93 2.82 2.08 -3.50
N ILE A 94 2.96 0.81 -3.88
CA ILE A 94 4.14 -0.02 -3.68
C ILE A 94 4.61 -0.43 -5.07
N GLU A 95 5.75 0.10 -5.48
CA GLU A 95 6.43 -0.30 -6.72
C GLU A 95 7.30 -1.50 -6.41
N ALA A 96 7.04 -2.60 -7.11
CA ALA A 96 7.74 -3.86 -6.94
C ALA A 96 8.08 -4.46 -8.31
N ASP A 97 9.19 -5.18 -8.38
CA ASP A 97 9.79 -5.68 -9.63
C ASP A 97 9.06 -6.88 -10.27
N LYS A 98 7.72 -6.86 -10.32
CA LYS A 98 6.93 -7.99 -10.85
C LYS A 98 6.46 -7.79 -12.28
#